data_AF-A0A392P4W3-F1
#
_entry.id   AF-A0A392P4W3-F1
#
_cell.length_a   1.000
_cell.length_b   1.000
_cell.length_c   1.000
_cell.angle_alpha   90.00
_cell.angle_beta   90.00
_cell.angle_gamma   90.00
#
_symmetry.space_group_name_H-M   'P 1'
#
loop_
_entity.id
_entity.type
_entity.pdbx_description
1 polymer ?
#
loop_
_entity_poly.entity_id
_entity_poly.type
_entity_poly.pdbx_seq_one_letter_code
_entity_poly.pdbx_strand_id
1 'polypeptide(L)'
;MLLQIYCRQIAFFTGPTVGGLLNATCGNITELIIAIFALSNNQIAVVKYSLLGSILSNLLLVLGTSLLCGGIANLGVEQKYDR
;
A
#
# COMPACT_ATOMS: atom_id res chain seq x y z
N MET A 1 -7.00 -1.51 8.84
CA MET A 1 -6.26 -2.71 9.33
C MET A 1 -7.15 -3.95 9.47
N LEU A 2 -8.19 -3.96 10.32
CA LEU A 2 -9.06 -5.15 10.48
C LEU A 2 -9.72 -5.61 9.17
N LEU A 3 -10.27 -4.67 8.39
CA LEU A 3 -10.86 -4.95 7.09
C LEU A 3 -9.87 -5.58 6.10
N GLN A 4 -8.61 -5.14 6.15
CA GLN A 4 -7.56 -5.67 5.28
C GLN A 4 -7.22 -7.13 5.63
N ILE A 5 -7.14 -7.45 6.93
CA ILE A 5 -6.91 -8.83 7.39
C ILE A 5 -8.04 -9.74 6.91
N TYR A 6 -9.29 -9.28 7.04
CA TYR A 6 -10.47 -10.05 6.63
C TYR A 6 -10.51 -10.28 5.12
N CYS A 7 -10.26 -9.23 4.33
CA CYS A 7 -10.29 -9.32 2.88
C CYS A 7 -9.12 -10.16 2.33
N ARG A 8 -7.96 -10.16 3.00
CA ARG A 8 -6.84 -11.05 2.68
C ARG A 8 -7.19 -12.53 2.87
N GLN A 9 -7.93 -12.86 3.92
CA GLN A 9 -8.42 -14.22 4.14
C GLN A 9 -9.36 -14.66 3.01
N ILE A 10 -10.28 -13.79 2.59
CA ILE A 10 -11.20 -14.07 1.47
C ILE A 10 -10.44 -14.22 0.14
N ALA A 11 -9.50 -13.31 -0.13
CA ALA A 11 -8.67 -13.34 -1.34
C ALA A 11 -7.90 -14.65 -1.51
N PHE A 12 -7.51 -15.29 -0.40
CA PHE A 12 -6.85 -16.60 -0.40
C PHE A 12 -7.70 -17.71 -1.02
N PHE A 13 -9.03 -17.65 -0.87
CA PHE A 13 -9.97 -18.65 -1.39
C PHE A 13 -10.53 -18.32 -2.78
N THR A 14 -10.25 -17.13 -3.34
CA THR A 14 -10.93 -16.63 -4.56
C THR A 14 -10.10 -16.81 -5.85
N GLY A 15 -8.96 -17.51 -5.77
CA GLY A 15 -8.04 -17.73 -6.90
C GLY A 15 -7.13 -16.51 -7.18
N PRO A 16 -6.02 -16.69 -7.92
CA PRO A 16 -4.94 -15.71 -7.99
C PRO A 16 -5.33 -14.36 -8.60
N THR A 17 -6.12 -14.34 -9.68
CA THR A 17 -6.52 -13.10 -10.35
C THR A 17 -7.50 -12.27 -9.51
N VAL A 18 -8.56 -12.90 -9.00
CA VAL A 18 -9.58 -12.21 -8.20
C VAL A 18 -9.05 -11.88 -6.81
N GLY A 19 -8.25 -12.77 -6.21
CA GLY A 19 -7.55 -12.51 -4.94
C GLY A 19 -6.55 -11.35 -5.04
N GLY A 20 -5.84 -11.21 -6.16
CA GLY A 20 -4.98 -10.06 -6.43
C GLY A 20 -5.77 -8.75 -6.49
N LEU A 21 -6.90 -8.75 -7.20
CA LEU A 21 -7.80 -7.59 -7.31
C LEU A 21 -8.38 -7.19 -5.94
N LEU A 22 -8.84 -8.17 -5.17
CA LEU A 22 -9.36 -7.97 -3.81
C LEU A 22 -8.30 -7.40 -2.89
N ASN A 23 -7.07 -7.92 -2.93
CA ASN A 23 -5.98 -7.42 -2.10
C ASN A 23 -5.58 -5.99 -2.47
N ALA A 24 -5.55 -5.64 -3.76
CA ALA A 24 -5.27 -4.27 -4.20
C ALA A 24 -6.37 -3.28 -3.76
N THR A 25 -7.64 -3.70 -3.86
CA THR A 25 -8.78 -2.86 -3.51
C THR A 25 -8.91 -2.69 -2.00
N CYS A 26 -8.92 -3.78 -1.24
CA CYS A 26 -9.02 -3.77 0.22
C CYS A 26 -7.78 -3.19 0.91
N GLY A 27 -6.60 -3.39 0.31
CA GLY A 27 -5.33 -2.87 0.83
C GLY A 27 -5.30 -1.36 0.91
N ASN A 28 -5.93 -0.70 -0.06
CA ASN A 28 -5.97 0.76 -0.18
C ASN A 28 -7.39 1.31 0.04
N ILE A 29 -8.32 0.52 0.60
CA ILE A 29 -9.73 0.91 0.67
C ILE A 29 -9.94 2.12 1.58
N THR A 30 -9.11 2.27 2.61
CA THR A 30 -9.17 3.41 3.52
C THR A 30 -8.80 4.69 2.79
N GLU A 31 -7.71 4.71 2.02
CA GLU A 31 -7.37 5.87 1.19
C GLU A 31 -8.42 6.15 0.10
N LEU A 32 -8.98 5.09 -0.50
CA LEU A 32 -10.02 5.23 -1.53
C LEU A 32 -11.29 5.88 -0.98
N ILE A 33 -11.76 5.46 0.21
CA ILE A 33 -12.94 6.05 0.86
C ILE A 33 -12.71 7.54 1.17
N ILE A 34 -11.54 7.87 1.72
CA ILE A 34 -11.18 9.27 2.04
C ILE A 34 -11.13 10.11 0.76
N ALA A 35 -10.54 9.57 -0.31
CA ALA A 35 -10.48 10.24 -1.61
C ALA A 35 -11.87 10.49 -2.21
N ILE A 36 -12.78 9.50 -2.16
CA ILE A 36 -14.16 9.65 -2.64
C ILE A 36 -14.91 10.72 -1.82
N PHE A 37 -14.75 10.73 -0.50
CA PHE A 37 -15.41 11.72 0.36
C PHE A 37 -14.88 13.14 0.11
N ALA A 38 -13.57 13.28 -0.06
CA ALA A 38 -12.95 14.57 -0.42
C ALA A 38 -13.42 15.05 -1.80
N LEU A 39 -13.56 14.14 -2.77
CA LEU A 39 -14.09 14.45 -4.09
C LEU A 39 -15.56 14.88 -4.04
N SER A 40 -16.38 14.22 -3.22
CA SER A 40 -17.78 14.58 -2.98
C SER A 40 -17.93 16.00 -2.41
N ASN A 41 -16.92 16.49 -1.69
CA ASN A 41 -16.87 17.84 -1.14
C ASN A 41 -16.18 18.86 -2.09
N ASN A 42 -16.01 18.50 -3.37
CA ASN A 42 -15.30 19.28 -4.39
C ASN A 42 -13.85 19.64 -4.03
N GLN A 43 -13.21 18.90 -3.11
CA GLN A 43 -11.83 19.13 -2.70
C GLN A 43 -10.83 18.38 -3.59
N ILE A 44 -10.84 18.69 -4.89
CA ILE A 44 -10.01 18.03 -5.90
C ILE A 44 -8.51 18.19 -5.59
N ALA A 45 -8.09 19.34 -5.06
CA ALA A 45 -6.71 19.58 -4.68
C ALA A 45 -6.22 18.59 -3.61
N VAL A 46 -7.05 18.32 -2.59
CA VAL A 46 -6.73 17.37 -1.51
C VAL A 46 -6.55 15.96 -2.06
N VAL A 47 -7.43 15.53 -2.98
CA VAL A 47 -7.31 14.20 -3.62
C VAL A 47 -6.01 14.09 -4.41
N LYS A 48 -5.66 15.12 -5.21
CA LYS A 48 -4.41 15.13 -5.99
C LYS A 48 -3.17 15.02 -5.11
N TYR A 49 -3.09 15.85 -4.05
CA TYR A 49 -1.97 15.80 -3.13
C TYR A 49 -1.93 14.50 -2.33
N SER A 50 -3.08 13.92 -1.98
CA SER A 50 -3.16 12.62 -1.30
C SER A 50 -2.64 11.48 -2.17
N LEU A 51 -2.96 11.47 -3.47
CA LEU A 51 -2.46 10.45 -4.40
C LEU A 51 -0.95 10.57 -4.60
N LEU A 52 -0.44 11.78 -4.80
CA LEU A 52 1.01 12.03 -4.88
C LEU A 52 1.72 11.63 -3.58
N GLY A 53 1.15 12.00 -2.43
CA GLY A 53 1.67 11.63 -1.12
C GLY A 53 1.71 10.12 -0.90
N SER A 54 0.69 9.37 -1.33
CA SER A 54 0.65 7.91 -1.25
C SER A 54 1.78 7.25 -2.06
N ILE A 55 1.99 7.71 -3.30
CA ILE A 55 3.06 7.21 -4.17
C ILE A 55 4.44 7.52 -3.56
N LEU A 56 4.67 8.77 -3.15
CA LEU A 56 5.95 9.18 -2.54
C LEU A 56 6.21 8.45 -1.22
N SER A 57 5.21 8.27 -0.37
CA SER A 57 5.33 7.54 0.89
C SER A 57 5.74 6.08 0.65
N ASN A 58 5.08 5.38 -0.28
CA ASN A 58 5.43 3.99 -0.58
C ASN A 58 6.82 3.86 -1.20
N LEU A 59 7.20 4.76 -2.11
CA LEU A 59 8.47 4.67 -2.83
C LEU A 59 9.67 5.18 -2.04
N LEU A 60 9.53 6.22 -1.22
CA LEU A 60 10.65 6.81 -0.49
C LEU A 60 10.63 6.41 0.98
N LEU A 61 9.51 6.59 1.67
CA LEU A 61 9.45 6.37 3.11
C LEU A 61 9.43 4.88 3.44
N VAL A 62 8.46 4.12 2.90
CA VAL A 62 8.32 2.69 3.17
C VAL A 62 9.50 1.91 2.59
N LEU A 63 9.85 2.13 1.31
CA LEU A 63 11.01 1.49 0.70
C LEU A 63 12.33 1.90 1.38
N GLY A 64 12.52 3.19 1.66
CA GLY A 64 13.74 3.68 2.30
C GLY A 64 13.91 3.12 3.70
N THR A 65 12.85 3.12 4.51
CA THR A 65 12.89 2.54 5.86
C THR A 65 13.04 1.03 5.84
N SER A 66 12.45 0.32 4.88
CA SER A 66 12.63 -1.14 4.76
C SER A 66 14.06 -1.50 4.39
N LEU A 67 14.69 -0.74 3.49
CA LEU A 67 16.11 -0.89 3.14
C LEU A 67 17.03 -0.52 4.31
N LEU A 68 16.73 0.57 5.03
CA LEU A 68 17.51 0.97 6.21
C LEU A 68 17.40 -0.05 7.34
N CYS A 69 16.19 -0.46 7.73
CA CYS A 69 15.98 -1.46 8.77
C CYS A 69 16.52 -2.84 8.36
N GLY A 70 16.27 -3.26 7.12
CA GLY A 70 16.79 -4.52 6.58
C GLY A 70 18.32 -4.52 6.51
N GLY A 71 18.93 -3.41 6.12
CA GLY A 71 20.39 -3.22 6.06
C GLY A 71 21.04 -3.17 7.44
N ILE A 72 20.44 -2.46 8.41
CA ILE A 72 20.94 -2.44 9.81
C ILE A 72 20.84 -3.83 10.44
N ALA A 73 19.74 -4.56 10.22
CA ALA A 73 19.58 -5.92 10.72
C ALA A 73 20.53 -6.93 10.06
N ASN A 74 21.01 -6.66 8.84
CA ASN A 74 21.89 -7.53 8.06
C ASN A 74 23.19 -6.83 7.68
N LEU A 75 23.82 -6.12 8.62
CA LEU A 75 24.96 -5.19 8.42
C LEU A 75 26.21 -5.80 7.74
N GLY A 76 26.26 -7.12 7.53
CA GLY A 76 27.36 -7.82 6.86
C GLY A 76 26.94 -8.83 5.79
N VAL A 77 25.66 -8.85 5.39
CA VAL A 77 25.15 -9.73 4.33
C VAL A 77 24.64 -8.84 3.21
N GLU A 78 25.25 -8.92 2.02
CA GLU A 78 24.71 -8.22 0.85
C GLU A 78 23.25 -8.69 0.62
N GLN A 79 22.30 -7.76 0.79
CA GLN A 79 20.90 -7.98 0.44
C GLN A 79 20.79 -7.97 -1.08
N LYS A 80 21.19 -9.08 -1.72
CA LYS A 80 21.15 -9.24 -3.17
C LYS A 80 19.69 -9.39 -3.61
N TYR A 81 19.06 -8.27 -3.96
CA TYR A 81 17.70 -8.21 -4.50
C TYR A 81 17.73 -8.41 -6.02
N ASP A 82 18.35 -9.51 -6.44
CA ASP A 82 18.47 -9.91 -7.85
C ASP A 82 17.60 -11.17 -8.01
N ARG A 83 16.57 -11.08 -8.85
CA ARG A 83 15.60 -12.15 -9.07
C ARG A 83 15.62 -12.55 -10.52
#